data_AF-A0A2D0INQ4-F1
#
_entry.id   AF-A0A2D0INQ4-F1
#
_cell.length_a   1.000
_cell.length_b   1.000
_cell.length_c   1.000
_cell.angle_alpha   90.00
_cell.angle_beta   90.00
_cell.angle_gamma   90.00
#
_symmetry.space_group_name_H-M   'P 1'
#
loop_
_entity.id
_entity.type
_entity.pdbx_description
1 polymer ?
#
loop_
_entity_poly.entity_id
_entity_poly.type
_entity_poly.pdbx_seq_one_letter_code
_entity_poly.pdbx_strand_id
1 'polypeptide(L)'
;MRIIKINNEPWFIAKDVCDALGITNPSKALTALDLDEKNTVTLSYGIQGNPKRAGISESGFYKLITRSRKATKQGTFAHRFTNWVFRDVIPSIRKTGAYGVPFAALNDFTKRQQQYNITASQRGRDLQACKNKKADLQREEGEMWKKHQPDLLDG
;
A
#
# COMPACT_ATOMS: atom_id res chain seq x y z
N MET A 1 -22.26 0.22 -7.42
CA MET A 1 -21.49 0.84 -8.51
C MET A 1 -20.56 -0.20 -9.08
N ARG A 2 -20.56 -0.39 -10.40
CA ARG A 2 -19.70 -1.35 -11.08
C ARG A 2 -18.40 -0.68 -11.54
N ILE A 3 -17.31 -1.42 -11.38
CA ILE A 3 -15.95 -1.00 -11.71
C ILE A 3 -15.32 -2.15 -12.49
N ILE A 4 -14.59 -1.82 -13.54
CA ILE A 4 -13.74 -2.77 -14.27
C ILE A 4 -12.30 -2.27 -14.21
N LYS A 5 -11.33 -3.18 -14.34
CA LYS A 5 -9.92 -2.82 -14.44
C LYS A 5 -9.47 -2.96 -15.90
N ILE A 6 -8.88 -1.91 -16.44
CA ILE A 6 -8.27 -1.90 -17.78
C ILE A 6 -6.85 -1.38 -17.59
N ASN A 7 -5.83 -2.14 -18.01
CA ASN A 7 -4.42 -1.77 -17.84
C ASN A 7 -4.06 -1.40 -16.39
N ASN A 8 -4.59 -2.14 -15.42
CA ASN A 8 -4.45 -1.89 -13.99
C ASN A 8 -5.10 -0.59 -13.46
N GLU A 9 -5.74 0.19 -14.34
CA GLU A 9 -6.49 1.40 -13.97
C GLU A 9 -7.97 1.09 -13.78
N PRO A 10 -8.64 1.71 -12.79
CA PRO A 10 -10.07 1.53 -12.58
C PRO A 10 -10.87 2.36 -13.60
N TRP A 11 -11.86 1.70 -14.20
CA TRP A 11 -12.86 2.32 -15.06
C TRP A 11 -14.25 2.12 -14.46
N PHE A 12 -15.00 3.21 -14.35
CA PHE A 12 -16.30 3.28 -13.69
C PHE A 12 -17.43 3.29 -14.73
N ILE A 13 -18.49 2.52 -14.51
CA ILE A 13 -19.63 2.53 -15.43
C ILE A 13 -20.39 3.86 -15.30
N ALA A 14 -20.43 4.62 -16.40
CA ALA A 14 -20.98 5.98 -16.43
C ALA A 14 -22.40 6.07 -15.88
N LYS A 15 -23.24 5.08 -16.22
CA LYS A 15 -24.62 5.01 -15.74
C LYS A 15 -24.69 4.94 -14.21
N ASP A 16 -23.90 4.08 -13.59
CA ASP A 16 -23.93 3.89 -12.13
C ASP A 16 -23.45 5.16 -11.40
N VAL A 17 -22.44 5.84 -11.96
CA VAL A 17 -21.93 7.11 -11.43
C VAL A 17 -22.99 8.19 -11.54
N CYS A 18 -23.63 8.33 -12.71
CA CYS A 18 -24.68 9.30 -12.92
C CYS A 18 -25.89 9.05 -12.02
N ASP A 19 -26.32 7.80 -11.87
CA ASP A 19 -27.44 7.42 -11.00
C ASP A 19 -27.14 7.78 -9.54
N ALA A 20 -25.93 7.47 -9.04
CA ALA A 20 -25.50 7.85 -7.68
C ALA A 20 -25.48 9.38 -7.47
N LEU A 21 -25.01 10.13 -8.47
CA LEU A 21 -24.98 11.58 -8.45
C LEU A 21 -26.36 12.22 -8.73
N GLY A 22 -27.38 11.45 -9.07
CA GLY A 22 -28.70 11.97 -9.45
C GLY A 22 -28.68 12.79 -10.74
N ILE A 23 -27.76 12.44 -11.66
CA ILE A 23 -27.64 13.04 -12.98
C ILE A 23 -28.61 12.31 -13.92
N THR A 24 -29.63 13.03 -14.39
CA THR A 24 -30.71 12.44 -15.22
C THR A 24 -30.31 12.19 -16.67
N ASN A 25 -29.30 12.91 -17.18
CA ASN A 25 -28.81 12.76 -18.55
C ASN A 25 -27.32 12.38 -18.56
N PRO A 26 -27.01 11.07 -18.54
CA PRO A 26 -25.63 10.57 -18.60
C PRO A 26 -24.88 11.01 -19.86
N SER A 27 -25.54 11.06 -21.02
CA SER A 27 -24.91 11.45 -22.28
C SER A 27 -24.37 12.89 -22.20
N LYS A 28 -25.16 13.82 -21.65
CA LYS A 28 -24.73 15.21 -21.43
C LYS A 28 -23.57 15.31 -20.43
N ALA A 29 -23.57 14.48 -19.39
CA ALA A 29 -22.47 14.44 -18.43
C ALA A 29 -21.16 13.96 -19.07
N LEU A 30 -21.23 12.96 -19.95
CA LEU A 30 -20.09 12.45 -20.70
C LEU A 30 -19.56 13.44 -21.76
N THR A 31 -20.38 14.36 -22.27
CA THR A 31 -19.91 15.44 -23.15
C THR A 31 -18.94 16.39 -22.44
N ALA A 32 -19.09 16.57 -21.12
CA ALA A 32 -18.22 17.43 -20.32
C ALA A 32 -16.86 16.81 -19.96
N LEU A 33 -16.64 15.54 -20.36
CA LEU A 33 -15.40 14.81 -20.15
C LEU A 33 -14.54 14.84 -21.40
N ASP A 34 -13.23 14.81 -21.21
CA ASP A 34 -12.25 14.77 -22.29
C ASP A 34 -12.28 13.39 -22.99
N LEU A 35 -11.63 13.29 -24.16
CA LEU A 35 -11.68 12.06 -24.97
C LEU A 35 -10.99 10.88 -24.29
N ASP A 36 -9.95 11.13 -23.50
CA ASP A 36 -9.20 10.14 -22.71
C ASP A 36 -9.93 9.71 -21.43
N GLU A 37 -10.93 10.49 -20.99
CA GLU A 37 -11.67 10.24 -19.76
C GLU A 37 -12.91 9.36 -19.96
N LYS A 38 -13.27 9.05 -21.21
CA LYS A 38 -14.45 8.27 -21.56
C LYS A 38 -14.12 7.25 -22.63
N ASN A 39 -14.65 6.04 -22.48
CA ASN A 39 -14.46 5.00 -23.47
C ASN A 39 -15.63 4.02 -23.47
N THR A 40 -15.76 3.21 -24.52
CA THR A 40 -16.65 2.07 -24.52
C THR A 40 -15.94 0.89 -23.88
N VAL A 41 -16.54 0.35 -22.84
CA VAL A 41 -16.01 -0.77 -22.08
C VAL A 41 -16.94 -1.97 -22.14
N THR A 42 -16.38 -3.17 -22.12
CA THR A 42 -17.16 -4.41 -22.22
C THR A 42 -17.37 -4.99 -20.81
N LEU A 43 -18.62 -5.14 -20.40
CA LEU A 43 -18.96 -5.94 -19.20
C LEU A 43 -19.37 -7.33 -19.63
N SER A 44 -18.45 -8.27 -19.49
CA SER A 44 -18.64 -9.67 -19.91
C SER A 44 -19.50 -10.50 -18.94
N TYR A 45 -19.72 -10.02 -17.71
CA TYR A 45 -20.42 -10.79 -16.68
C TYR A 45 -21.85 -10.26 -16.44
N GLY A 46 -22.82 -11.17 -16.43
CA GLY A 46 -24.20 -10.90 -15.99
C GLY A 46 -25.05 -10.08 -16.96
N ILE A 47 -24.71 -10.04 -18.26
CA ILE A 47 -25.49 -9.33 -19.28
C ILE A 47 -25.83 -10.27 -20.42
N GLN A 48 -27.13 -10.40 -20.69
CA GLN A 48 -27.66 -10.99 -21.92
C GLN A 48 -27.84 -9.86 -22.95
N GLY A 49 -27.25 -9.98 -24.14
CA GLY A 49 -27.27 -8.95 -25.19
C GLY A 49 -25.98 -8.13 -25.28
N ASN A 50 -26.06 -6.85 -25.71
CA ASN A 50 -24.86 -6.02 -25.95
C ASN A 50 -24.10 -5.72 -24.64
N PRO A 51 -22.86 -6.22 -24.46
CA PRO A 51 -22.08 -6.01 -23.24
C PRO A 51 -21.38 -4.64 -23.19
N LYS A 52 -21.42 -3.86 -24.27
CA LYS A 52 -20.76 -2.55 -24.36
C LYS A 52 -21.49 -1.51 -23.49
N ARG A 53 -20.73 -0.79 -22.66
CA ARG A 53 -21.21 0.31 -21.82
C ARG A 53 -20.25 1.48 -21.88
N ALA A 54 -20.73 2.68 -21.58
CA ALA A 54 -19.85 3.82 -21.39
C ALA A 54 -19.10 3.66 -20.04
N GLY A 55 -17.78 3.64 -20.12
CA GLY A 55 -16.85 3.68 -18.99
C GLY A 55 -16.23 5.06 -18.87
N ILE A 56 -15.88 5.42 -17.64
CA ILE A 56 -15.24 6.68 -17.27
C ILE A 56 -13.96 6.34 -16.53
N SER A 57 -12.86 7.01 -16.87
CA SER A 57 -11.60 6.89 -16.13
C SER A 57 -11.72 7.44 -14.70
N GLU A 58 -10.70 7.24 -13.87
CA GLU A 58 -10.63 7.84 -12.54
C GLU A 58 -10.65 9.38 -12.57
N SER A 59 -9.92 10.00 -13.50
CA SER A 59 -9.92 11.45 -13.69
C SER A 59 -11.32 11.98 -14.05
N GLY A 60 -11.99 11.33 -15.00
CA GLY A 60 -13.35 11.68 -15.40
C GLY A 60 -14.37 11.49 -14.27
N PHE A 61 -14.19 10.46 -13.43
CA PHE A 61 -15.02 10.22 -12.25
C PHE A 61 -14.92 11.37 -11.25
N TYR A 62 -13.71 11.83 -10.92
CA TYR A 62 -13.51 12.98 -10.05
C TYR A 62 -14.07 14.28 -10.66
N LYS A 63 -13.91 14.46 -11.97
CA LYS A 63 -14.49 15.61 -12.70
C LYS A 63 -16.01 15.62 -12.61
N LEU A 64 -16.68 14.47 -12.77
CA LEU A 64 -18.14 14.38 -12.62
C LEU A 64 -18.61 14.63 -11.19
N ILE A 65 -17.93 14.08 -10.19
CA ILE A 65 -18.31 14.29 -8.79
C ILE A 65 -18.23 15.77 -8.45
N THR A 66 -17.10 16.41 -8.73
CA THR A 66 -16.86 17.82 -8.38
C THR A 66 -17.79 18.79 -9.10
N ARG A 67 -18.19 18.48 -10.35
CA ARG A 67 -19.15 19.27 -11.12
C ARG A 67 -20.62 19.04 -10.73
N SER A 68 -20.92 17.97 -10.00
CA SER A 68 -22.30 17.66 -9.62
C SER A 68 -22.85 18.73 -8.67
N ARG A 69 -24.12 19.12 -8.85
CA ARG A 69 -24.84 19.99 -7.90
C ARG A 69 -24.83 19.42 -6.48
N LYS A 70 -24.72 18.09 -6.33
CA LYS A 70 -24.59 17.45 -5.02
C LYS A 70 -23.26 17.82 -4.34
N ALA A 71 -22.18 18.11 -5.06
CA ALA A 71 -20.89 18.49 -4.45
C ALA A 71 -20.99 19.75 -3.59
N THR A 72 -21.89 20.68 -3.91
CA THR A 72 -22.11 21.90 -3.12
C THR A 72 -23.22 21.73 -2.06
N LYS A 73 -24.05 20.69 -2.17
CA LYS A 73 -25.16 20.46 -1.24
C LYS A 73 -24.69 19.70 0.00
N GLN A 74 -24.70 20.38 1.15
CA GLN A 74 -24.38 19.78 2.44
C GLN A 74 -25.22 18.53 2.72
N GLY A 75 -24.64 17.58 3.46
CA GLY A 75 -25.27 16.30 3.79
C GLY A 75 -25.22 15.24 2.68
N THR A 76 -24.84 15.60 1.44
CA THR A 76 -24.69 14.60 0.37
C THR A 76 -23.32 13.91 0.40
N PHE A 77 -23.25 12.72 -0.19
CA PHE A 77 -21.98 11.99 -0.37
C PHE A 77 -20.97 12.79 -1.18
N ALA A 78 -21.38 13.39 -2.30
CA ALA A 78 -20.49 14.17 -3.17
C ALA A 78 -19.87 15.35 -2.42
N HIS A 79 -20.66 16.08 -1.61
CA HIS A 79 -20.14 17.17 -0.79
C HIS A 79 -19.11 16.72 0.25
N ARG A 80 -19.36 15.60 0.93
CA ARG A 80 -18.42 15.04 1.91
C ARG A 80 -17.13 14.59 1.23
N PHE A 81 -17.24 13.88 0.12
CA PHE A 81 -16.11 13.39 -0.64
C PHE A 81 -15.25 14.54 -1.18
N THR A 82 -15.86 15.51 -1.86
CA THR A 82 -15.14 16.66 -2.42
C THR A 82 -14.43 17.48 -1.33
N ASN A 83 -15.09 17.72 -0.19
CA ASN A 83 -14.44 18.43 0.92
C ASN A 83 -13.29 17.63 1.52
N TRP A 84 -13.44 16.33 1.74
CA TRP A 84 -12.36 15.48 2.24
C TRP A 84 -11.15 15.49 1.29
N VAL A 85 -11.38 15.35 -0.02
CA VAL A 85 -10.31 15.42 -1.02
C VAL A 85 -9.61 16.78 -0.98
N PHE A 86 -10.35 17.89 -1.02
CA PHE A 86 -9.76 19.22 -1.14
C PHE A 86 -9.19 19.79 0.15
N ARG A 87 -9.71 19.38 1.32
CA ARG A 87 -9.27 19.91 2.62
C ARG A 87 -8.23 19.02 3.29
N ASP A 88 -8.28 17.71 3.06
CA ASP A 88 -7.39 16.76 3.73
C ASP A 88 -6.39 16.14 2.75
N VAL A 89 -6.87 15.51 1.68
CA VAL A 89 -6.02 14.72 0.76
C VAL A 89 -5.03 15.60 0.01
N ILE A 90 -5.52 16.56 -0.77
CA ILE A 90 -4.67 17.43 -1.61
C ILE A 90 -3.71 18.26 -0.74
N PRO A 91 -4.14 18.88 0.38
CA PRO A 91 -3.21 19.61 1.25
C PRO A 91 -2.17 18.71 1.90
N SER A 92 -2.50 17.47 2.27
CA SER A 92 -1.52 16.50 2.76
C SER A 92 -0.47 16.21 1.69
N ILE A 93 -0.89 15.82 0.48
CA ILE A 93 0.03 15.51 -0.62
C ILE A 93 0.93 16.72 -0.93
N ARG A 94 0.38 17.94 -0.98
CA ARG A 94 1.17 19.16 -1.20
C ARG A 94 2.22 19.40 -0.12
N LYS A 95 1.89 19.12 1.15
CA LYS A 95 2.78 19.40 2.30
C LYS A 95 3.83 18.32 2.51
N THR A 96 3.48 17.05 2.33
CA THR A 96 4.33 15.90 2.71
C THR A 96 4.79 15.07 1.52
N GLY A 97 4.28 15.33 0.32
CA GLY A 97 4.49 14.52 -0.88
C GLY A 97 3.62 13.27 -0.94
N ALA A 98 2.79 12.99 0.08
CA ALA A 98 1.95 11.80 0.14
C ALA A 98 0.65 12.02 0.93
N TYR A 99 -0.33 11.15 0.71
CA TYR A 99 -1.46 11.00 1.62
C TYR A 99 -1.31 9.68 2.38
N GLY A 100 -1.41 9.72 3.71
CA GLY A 100 -1.14 8.57 4.58
C GLY A 100 0.33 8.47 5.00
N VAL A 101 0.86 7.25 5.10
CA VAL A 101 2.24 7.01 5.54
C VAL A 101 3.21 7.42 4.42
N PRO A 102 4.11 8.40 4.63
CA PRO A 102 5.07 8.78 3.61
C PRO A 102 5.98 7.61 3.23
N PHE A 103 6.26 7.45 1.95
CA PHE A 103 7.15 6.38 1.47
C PHE A 103 8.54 6.42 2.14
N ALA A 104 9.02 7.63 2.47
CA ALA A 104 10.25 7.81 3.24
C ALA A 104 10.21 7.12 4.62
N ALA A 105 9.07 7.18 5.32
CA ALA A 105 8.89 6.53 6.61
C ALA A 105 8.84 4.99 6.48
N LEU A 106 8.25 4.46 5.40
CA LEU A 106 8.28 3.02 5.11
C LEU A 106 9.70 2.53 4.83
N ASN A 107 10.48 3.28 4.05
CA ASN A 107 11.85 2.92 3.75
C ASN A 107 12.77 2.96 4.97
N ASP A 108 12.52 3.87 5.93
CA ASP A 108 13.24 3.91 7.19
C ASP A 108 13.01 2.64 8.03
N PHE A 109 11.76 2.16 8.11
CA PHE A 109 11.45 0.90 8.81
C PHE A 109 12.21 -0.29 8.21
N THR A 110 12.19 -0.44 6.88
CA THR A 110 12.91 -1.51 6.18
C THR A 110 14.41 -1.45 6.45
N LYS A 111 15.02 -0.26 6.42
CA LYS A 111 16.45 -0.07 6.73
C LYS A 111 16.77 -0.50 8.16
N ARG A 112 15.96 -0.09 9.14
CA ARG A 112 16.15 -0.48 10.55
C ARG A 112 16.03 -1.99 10.73
N GLN A 113 15.09 -2.63 10.05
CA GLN A 113 14.92 -4.08 10.11
C GLN A 113 16.10 -4.83 9.50
N GLN A 114 16.62 -4.36 8.36
CA GLN A 114 17.84 -4.90 7.76
C GLN A 114 19.04 -4.75 8.70
N GLN A 115 19.21 -3.56 9.30
CA GLN A 115 20.29 -3.31 10.24
C GLN A 115 20.21 -4.22 11.48
N TYR A 116 19.00 -4.44 12.00
CA TYR A 116 18.77 -5.38 13.10
C TYR A 116 19.19 -6.81 12.72
N ASN A 117 18.78 -7.29 11.55
CA ASN A 117 19.12 -8.64 11.08
C ASN A 117 20.65 -8.82 10.93
N ILE A 118 21.35 -7.81 10.39
CA ILE A 118 22.81 -7.82 10.28
C ILE A 118 23.46 -7.88 11.66
N THR A 119 23.01 -7.03 12.59
CA THR A 119 23.56 -6.94 13.94
C THR A 119 23.30 -8.23 14.73
N ALA A 120 22.11 -8.81 14.63
CA ALA A 120 21.76 -10.07 15.26
C ALA A 120 22.60 -11.23 14.71
N SER A 121 22.80 -11.27 13.39
CA SER A 121 23.68 -12.27 12.74
C SER A 121 25.13 -12.15 13.21
N GLN A 122 25.67 -10.93 13.29
CA GLN A 122 27.03 -10.69 13.79
C GLN A 122 27.17 -11.16 15.25
N ARG A 123 26.23 -10.77 16.12
CA ARG A 123 26.22 -11.21 17.53
C ARG A 123 26.14 -12.72 17.68
N GLY A 124 25.39 -13.40 16.82
CA GLY A 124 25.34 -14.86 16.79
C GLY A 124 26.69 -15.50 16.46
N ARG A 125 27.38 -14.95 15.45
CA ARG A 125 28.74 -15.39 15.08
C ARG A 125 29.74 -15.14 16.21
N ASP A 126 29.71 -13.95 16.81
CA ASP A 126 30.60 -13.58 17.91
C ASP A 126 30.38 -14.50 19.13
N LEU A 127 29.13 -14.82 19.46
CA LEU A 127 28.79 -15.74 20.54
C LEU A 127 29.34 -17.15 20.28
N GLN A 128 29.26 -17.63 19.04
CA GLN A 128 29.82 -18.93 18.68
C GLN A 128 31.34 -18.96 18.79
N ALA A 129 32.01 -17.88 18.37
CA ALA A 129 33.46 -17.74 18.53
C ALA A 129 33.87 -17.76 20.01
N CYS A 130 33.14 -17.04 20.88
CA CYS A 130 33.38 -17.08 22.33
C CYS A 130 33.17 -18.49 22.91
N LYS A 131 32.15 -19.24 22.47
CA LYS A 131 31.91 -20.61 22.92
C LYS A 131 33.05 -21.55 22.54
N ASN A 132 33.53 -21.46 21.30
CA ASN A 132 34.66 -22.28 20.83
C ASN A 132 35.92 -21.98 21.66
N LYS A 133 36.24 -20.70 21.86
CA LYS A 133 37.39 -20.29 22.68
C LYS A 133 37.29 -20.75 24.13
N LYS A 134 36.07 -20.73 24.72
CA LYS A 134 35.84 -21.30 26.05
C LYS A 134 36.10 -22.81 26.07
N ALA A 135 35.63 -23.55 25.07
CA ALA A 135 35.85 -24.98 24.98
C ALA A 135 37.33 -25.35 24.80
N ASP A 136 38.09 -24.54 24.06
CA ASP A 136 39.54 -24.71 23.92
C ASP A 136 40.27 -24.46 25.24
N LEU A 137 39.95 -23.36 25.95
CA LEU A 137 40.51 -23.07 27.28
C LEU A 137 40.22 -24.18 28.29
N GLN A 138 39.00 -24.74 28.29
CA GLN A 138 38.65 -25.87 29.15
C GLN A 138 39.42 -27.14 28.81
N ARG A 139 39.72 -27.35 27.52
CA ARG A 139 40.55 -28.48 27.06
C ARG A 139 41.98 -28.32 27.53
N GLU A 140 42.57 -27.14 27.33
CA GLU A 140 43.91 -26.79 27.81
C GLU A 140 44.00 -26.92 29.33
N GLU A 141 43.00 -26.42 30.08
CA GLU A 141 42.93 -26.56 31.53
C GLU A 141 42.93 -28.03 31.97
N GLY A 142 42.11 -28.88 31.33
CA GLY A 142 42.09 -30.32 31.60
C GLY A 142 43.40 -31.03 31.26
N GLU A 143 44.08 -30.64 30.18
CA GLU A 143 45.41 -31.17 29.83
C GLU A 143 46.46 -30.74 30.86
N MET A 144 46.42 -29.48 31.30
CA MET A 144 47.31 -28.94 32.33
C MET A 144 47.12 -29.65 33.68
N TRP A 145 45.88 -29.89 34.09
CA TRP A 145 45.56 -30.63 35.31
C TRP A 145 46.09 -32.06 35.26
N LYS A 146 45.87 -32.78 34.15
CA LYS A 146 46.41 -34.14 33.95
C LYS A 146 47.93 -34.20 34.01
N LYS A 147 48.60 -33.17 33.49
CA LYS A 147 50.07 -33.09 33.45
C LYS A 147 50.70 -32.76 34.79
N HIS A 148 50.07 -31.89 35.58
CA HIS A 148 50.70 -31.29 36.76
C HIS A 148 50.13 -31.77 38.10
N GLN A 149 48.91 -32.31 38.14
CA GLN A 149 48.25 -32.81 39.35
C GLN A 149 47.36 -34.04 39.04
N PRO A 150 47.95 -35.16 38.58
CA PRO A 150 47.18 -36.36 38.22
C PRO A 150 46.45 -36.98 39.42
N ASP A 151 47.06 -36.93 40.61
CA ASP A 151 46.55 -37.57 41.83
C ASP A 151 45.21 -36.97 42.34
N LEU A 152 44.83 -35.79 41.85
CA LEU A 152 43.56 -35.11 42.20
C LEU A 152 42.40 -35.49 41.26
N LEU A 153 42.62 -36.32 40.25
CA LEU A 153 41.61 -36.71 39.25
C LEU A 153 40.97 -38.08 39.52
N ASP A 154 41.50 -38.88 40.45
CA ASP A 154 41.07 -40.25 40.77
C ASP A 154 40.16 -40.36 42.01
N GLY A 155 39.29 -39.37 42.24
CA GLY A 155 38.32 -39.32 43.35
C GLY A 155 36.87 -39.39 42.91
#